data_AF-A0A507CVF3-F1
#
_entry.id   AF-A0A507CVF3-F1
#
_cell.length_a   1.000
_cell.length_b   1.000
_cell.length_c   1.000
_cell.angle_alpha   90.00
_cell.angle_beta   90.00
_cell.angle_gamma   90.00
#
_symmetry.space_group_name_H-M   'P 1'
#
loop_
_entity.id
_entity.type
_entity.pdbx_description
1 polymer ?
#
loop_
_entity_poly.entity_id
_entity_poly.type
_entity_poly.pdbx_seq_one_letter_code
_entity_poly.pdbx_strand_id
1 'polypeptide(L)'
;NEWATTIDELRDKRAFFAKLIGDVGANTISVSPNDAADHTVLSSFLPKDPPLTRDELPLEPTSHMSVALLHYVLEYNALLFEIYRFKFVQLTKVLDEVPINEVPMSPEVRQELEAQMEQVRDMMKIYLRTEYKYARKLKSTAPHSGLDFKQARPPSTDFVCADVVRNEGQAAPHGGARNIVLDLNESPPGTDDPNIGPYHELPELMVMK
;
A
#
# COMPACT_ATOMS: atom_id res chain seq x y z
N ASN A 1 21.67 16.08 9.37
CA ASN A 1 20.20 16.14 9.51
C ASN A 1 19.76 14.71 9.73
N GLU A 2 19.33 14.38 10.95
CA GLU A 2 18.97 13.01 11.39
C GLU A 2 17.95 12.35 10.46
N TRP A 3 16.94 13.11 10.00
CA TRP A 3 15.94 12.61 9.05
C TRP A 3 16.50 12.18 7.70
N ALA A 4 17.52 12.88 7.18
CA ALA A 4 18.11 12.54 5.89
C ALA A 4 18.81 11.18 5.96
N THR A 5 19.59 10.96 7.02
CA THR A 5 20.27 9.68 7.28
C THR A 5 19.27 8.54 7.38
N THR A 6 18.20 8.70 8.17
CA THR A 6 17.16 7.65 8.31
C THR A 6 16.44 7.36 6.99
N ILE A 7 16.12 8.39 6.21
CA ILE A 7 15.49 8.25 4.89
C ILE A 7 16.40 7.44 3.94
N ASP A 8 17.70 7.70 3.95
CA ASP A 8 18.65 6.98 3.11
C ASP A 8 18.80 5.51 3.55
N GLU A 9 18.81 5.23 4.86
CA GLU A 9 18.78 3.85 5.38
C GLU A 9 17.54 3.06 4.93
N LEU A 10 16.36 3.70 4.90
CA LEU A 10 15.13 3.08 4.40
C LEU A 10 15.25 2.73 2.91
N ARG A 11 15.87 3.62 2.11
CA ARG A 11 16.12 3.39 0.68
C ARG A 11 17.10 2.25 0.45
N ASP A 12 18.18 2.19 1.22
CA ASP A 12 19.18 1.13 1.13
C ASP A 12 18.56 -0.23 1.46
N LYS A 13 17.76 -0.29 2.53
CA LYS A 13 17.01 -1.51 2.89
C LYS A 13 16.02 -1.91 1.80
N ARG A 14 15.31 -0.95 1.20
CA ARG A 14 14.39 -1.22 0.07
C ARG A 14 15.15 -1.82 -1.11
N ALA A 15 16.30 -1.25 -1.48
CA ALA A 15 17.14 -1.76 -2.57
C ALA A 15 17.66 -3.17 -2.27
N PHE A 16 18.00 -3.46 -1.01
CA PHE A 16 18.35 -4.80 -0.56
C PHE A 16 17.22 -5.82 -0.79
N PHE A 17 15.97 -5.50 -0.40
CA PHE A 17 14.83 -6.39 -0.64
C PHE A 17 14.51 -6.57 -2.12
N ALA A 18 14.57 -5.50 -2.92
CA ALA A 18 14.39 -5.59 -4.36
C ALA A 18 15.41 -6.56 -5.00
N LYS A 19 16.67 -6.54 -4.53
CA LYS A 19 17.69 -7.51 -4.94
C LYS A 19 17.34 -8.93 -4.50
N LEU A 20 16.94 -9.14 -3.24
CA LEU A 20 16.55 -10.46 -2.74
C LEU A 20 15.37 -11.06 -3.52
N ILE A 21 14.39 -10.25 -3.88
CA ILE A 21 13.27 -10.67 -4.74
C ILE A 21 13.79 -11.17 -6.10
N GLY A 22 14.70 -10.42 -6.71
CA GLY A 22 15.35 -10.82 -7.96
C GLY A 22 16.12 -12.14 -7.82
N ASP A 23 16.86 -12.31 -6.72
CA ASP A 23 17.63 -13.51 -6.42
C ASP A 23 16.73 -14.75 -6.22
N VAL A 24 15.61 -14.61 -5.49
CA VAL A 24 14.62 -15.70 -5.34
C VAL A 24 14.02 -16.10 -6.68
N GLY A 25 13.65 -15.10 -7.51
CA GLY A 25 13.09 -15.33 -8.85
C GLY A 25 14.08 -15.96 -9.84
N ALA A 26 15.37 -15.65 -9.70
CA ALA A 26 16.45 -16.25 -10.49
C ALA A 26 16.88 -17.64 -9.98
N ASN A 27 16.23 -18.17 -8.92
CA ASN A 27 16.62 -19.40 -8.24
C ASN A 27 18.07 -19.40 -7.70
N THR A 28 18.67 -18.22 -7.47
CA THR A 28 20.00 -18.11 -6.86
C THR A 28 19.92 -18.31 -5.35
N ILE A 29 18.76 -18.07 -4.75
CA ILE A 29 18.45 -18.36 -3.35
C ILE A 29 17.32 -19.41 -3.30
N SER A 30 17.57 -20.49 -2.54
CA SER A 30 16.55 -21.48 -2.21
C SER A 30 15.61 -20.93 -1.13
N VAL A 31 14.31 -21.17 -1.28
CA VAL A 31 13.32 -20.80 -0.28
C VAL A 31 12.90 -22.06 0.45
N SER A 32 13.14 -22.11 1.76
CA SER A 32 12.65 -23.18 2.61
C SER A 32 11.16 -23.01 2.87
N PRO A 33 10.34 -24.07 2.80
CA PRO A 33 8.93 -24.02 3.21
C PRO A 33 8.75 -23.53 4.66
N ASN A 34 9.67 -23.88 5.57
CA ASN A 34 9.61 -23.44 6.95
C ASN A 34 9.86 -21.93 7.07
N ASP A 35 10.83 -21.39 6.34
CA ASP A 35 11.15 -19.96 6.36
C ASP A 35 10.04 -19.14 5.66
N ALA A 36 9.40 -19.73 4.64
CA ALA A 36 8.24 -19.14 3.97
C ALA A 36 6.99 -19.13 4.86
N ALA A 37 6.83 -20.12 5.75
CA ALA A 37 5.72 -20.13 6.72
C ALA A 37 5.99 -19.28 7.98
N ASP A 38 7.25 -18.96 8.27
CA ASP A 38 7.61 -18.20 9.48
C ASP A 38 7.41 -16.69 9.32
N HIS A 39 6.40 -16.15 10.02
CA HIS A 39 6.10 -14.71 10.03
C HIS A 39 7.04 -13.90 10.93
N THR A 40 7.72 -14.54 11.87
CA THR A 40 8.63 -13.86 12.81
C THR A 40 9.85 -13.28 12.10
N VAL A 41 10.21 -13.83 10.94
CA VAL A 41 11.27 -13.34 10.07
C VAL A 41 10.99 -11.90 9.61
N LEU A 42 9.71 -11.53 9.39
CA LEU A 42 9.35 -10.16 9.00
C LEU A 42 9.72 -9.14 10.08
N SER A 43 9.49 -9.49 11.35
CA SER A 43 9.81 -8.64 12.50
C SER A 43 11.31 -8.36 12.61
N SER A 44 12.16 -9.31 12.18
CA SER A 44 13.62 -9.15 12.18
C SER A 44 14.12 -8.11 11.16
N PHE A 45 13.32 -7.81 10.14
CA PHE A 45 13.64 -6.88 9.07
C PHE A 45 13.11 -5.47 9.29
N LEU A 46 12.20 -5.29 10.24
CA LEU A 46 11.73 -3.98 10.63
C LEU A 46 12.88 -3.15 11.23
N PRO A 47 12.89 -1.82 11.06
CA PRO A 47 13.82 -0.97 11.79
C PRO A 47 13.72 -1.26 13.29
N LYS A 48 14.87 -1.47 13.95
CA LYS A 48 14.91 -1.83 15.38
C LYS A 48 14.49 -0.67 16.29
N ASP A 49 14.86 0.55 15.89
CA ASP A 49 14.55 1.78 16.60
C ASP A 49 14.09 2.85 15.59
N PRO A 50 12.90 2.71 15.00
CA PRO A 50 12.40 3.73 14.10
C PRO A 50 12.12 5.02 14.90
N PRO A 51 12.42 6.21 14.35
CA PRO A 51 12.16 7.49 15.04
C PRO A 51 10.66 7.72 15.33
N LEU A 52 9.77 6.97 14.68
CA LEU A 52 8.35 6.88 15.00
C LEU A 52 7.94 5.40 14.98
N THR A 53 7.20 4.98 16.00
CA THR A 53 6.59 3.66 16.04
C THR A 53 5.51 3.54 14.96
N ARG A 54 5.10 2.31 14.63
CA ARG A 54 4.04 2.05 13.65
C ARG A 54 2.72 2.76 14.01
N ASP A 55 2.39 2.81 15.30
CA ASP A 55 1.15 3.40 15.79
C ASP A 55 1.18 4.94 15.78
N GLU A 56 2.39 5.51 15.79
CA GLU A 56 2.62 6.95 15.67
C GLU A 56 2.66 7.41 14.20
N LEU A 57 2.64 6.48 13.23
CA LEU A 57 2.67 6.80 11.81
C LEU A 57 1.25 6.94 11.22
N PRO A 58 0.81 8.16 10.90
CA PRO A 58 -0.53 8.37 10.37
C PRO A 58 -0.71 7.79 8.98
N LEU A 59 -1.88 7.19 8.75
CA LEU A 59 -2.27 6.61 7.46
C LEU A 59 -2.60 7.66 6.38
N GLU A 60 -2.81 8.90 6.79
CA GLU A 60 -3.15 10.02 5.92
C GLU A 60 -2.18 11.18 6.14
N PRO A 61 -1.65 11.80 5.07
CA PRO A 61 -0.82 12.98 5.21
C PRO A 61 -1.66 14.17 5.67
N THR A 62 -1.20 14.88 6.71
CA THR A 62 -1.87 16.07 7.22
C THR A 62 -1.19 17.35 6.71
N SER A 63 -1.83 18.51 6.91
CA SER A 63 -1.25 19.82 6.54
C SER A 63 -0.11 20.26 7.47
N HIS A 64 -0.04 19.72 8.69
CA HIS A 64 0.94 20.13 9.71
C HIS A 64 2.24 19.32 9.68
N MET A 65 2.32 18.27 8.87
CA MET A 65 3.54 17.47 8.72
C MET A 65 4.65 18.27 8.05
N SER A 66 5.86 18.13 8.58
CA SER A 66 7.05 18.65 7.91
C SER A 66 7.34 17.87 6.63
N VAL A 67 8.03 18.51 5.68
CA VAL A 67 8.46 17.86 4.44
C VAL A 67 9.35 16.64 4.72
N ALA A 68 10.23 16.73 5.72
CA ALA A 68 11.08 15.61 6.13
C ALA A 68 10.26 14.42 6.63
N LEU A 69 9.24 14.68 7.47
CA LEU A 69 8.35 13.63 7.96
C LEU A 69 7.54 13.00 6.82
N LEU A 70 7.01 13.80 5.88
CA LEU A 70 6.32 13.28 4.71
C LEU A 70 7.22 12.35 3.88
N HIS A 71 8.48 12.71 3.66
CA HIS A 71 9.44 11.85 2.96
C HIS A 71 9.78 10.58 3.75
N TYR A 72 9.94 10.68 5.07
CA TYR A 72 10.17 9.51 5.92
C TYR A 72 9.00 8.52 5.81
N VAL A 73 7.75 8.99 5.97
CA VAL A 73 6.58 8.12 5.89
C VAL A 73 6.45 7.50 4.49
N LEU A 74 6.75 8.26 3.43
CA LEU A 74 6.80 7.75 2.06
C LEU A 74 7.76 6.56 1.92
N GLU A 75 9.02 6.74 2.31
CA GLU A 75 10.05 5.69 2.18
C GLU A 75 9.79 4.51 3.11
N TYR A 76 9.25 4.77 4.31
CA TYR A 76 8.90 3.71 5.27
C TYR A 76 7.81 2.80 4.72
N ASN A 77 6.74 3.38 4.14
CA ASN A 77 5.69 2.59 3.48
C ASN A 77 6.22 1.84 2.26
N ALA A 78 7.12 2.45 1.48
CA ALA A 78 7.75 1.77 0.35
C ALA A 78 8.64 0.59 0.80
N LEU A 79 9.36 0.72 1.91
CA LEU A 79 10.12 -0.39 2.50
C LEU A 79 9.20 -1.53 2.96
N LEU A 80 8.12 -1.21 3.69
CA LEU A 80 7.18 -2.24 4.14
C LEU A 80 6.54 -2.96 2.95
N PHE A 81 6.18 -2.24 1.89
CA PHE A 81 5.72 -2.86 0.66
C PHE A 81 6.72 -3.89 0.10
N GLU A 82 8.01 -3.55 0.00
CA GLU A 82 9.03 -4.48 -0.51
C GLU A 82 9.27 -5.69 0.42
N ILE A 83 9.20 -5.49 1.75
CA ILE A 83 9.28 -6.60 2.71
C ILE A 83 8.12 -7.60 2.51
N TYR A 84 6.88 -7.11 2.40
CA TYR A 84 5.73 -7.99 2.15
C TYR A 84 5.76 -8.59 0.74
N ARG A 85 6.26 -7.86 -0.26
CA ARG A 85 6.46 -8.39 -1.61
C ARG A 85 7.48 -9.53 -1.63
N PHE A 86 8.56 -9.42 -0.87
CA PHE A 86 9.53 -10.50 -0.71
C PHE A 86 8.86 -11.75 -0.11
N LYS A 87 8.05 -11.59 0.94
CA LYS A 87 7.29 -12.71 1.53
C LYS A 87 6.31 -13.32 0.53
N PHE A 88 5.61 -12.50 -0.25
CA PHE A 88 4.70 -12.98 -1.29
C PHE A 88 5.42 -13.86 -2.32
N VAL A 89 6.61 -13.44 -2.76
CA VAL A 89 7.43 -14.21 -3.71
C VAL A 89 7.92 -15.51 -3.10
N GLN A 90 8.30 -15.53 -1.81
CA GLN A 90 8.65 -16.78 -1.11
C GLN A 90 7.47 -17.75 -1.05
N LEU A 91 6.28 -17.27 -0.68
CA LEU A 91 5.06 -18.08 -0.59
C LEU A 91 4.65 -18.63 -1.96
N THR A 92 4.70 -17.79 -3.01
CA THR A 92 4.40 -18.22 -4.38
C THR A 92 5.34 -19.33 -4.81
N LYS A 93 6.65 -19.17 -4.57
CA LYS A 93 7.64 -20.19 -4.92
C LYS A 93 7.38 -21.53 -4.23
N VAL A 94 7.09 -21.52 -2.93
CA VAL A 94 6.77 -22.73 -2.16
C VAL A 94 5.46 -23.38 -2.63
N LEU A 95 4.47 -22.60 -3.06
CA LEU A 95 3.21 -23.11 -3.60
C LEU A 95 3.33 -23.65 -5.03
N ASP A 96 4.23 -23.09 -5.84
CA ASP A 96 4.51 -23.50 -7.22
C ASP A 96 5.43 -24.72 -7.30
N GLU A 97 6.31 -24.89 -6.32
CA GLU A 97 7.19 -26.06 -6.19
C GLU A 97 6.37 -27.29 -5.76
N VAL A 98 5.88 -28.06 -6.75
CA VAL A 98 5.43 -29.45 -6.53
C VAL A 98 6.65 -30.36 -6.71
N PRO A 99 7.18 -31.00 -5.66
CA PRO A 99 8.33 -31.86 -5.82
C PRO A 99 7.94 -33.08 -6.66
N ILE A 100 8.61 -33.27 -7.81
CA ILE A 100 8.39 -34.41 -8.70
C ILE A 100 8.72 -35.75 -8.00
N ASN A 101 9.49 -35.71 -6.91
CA ASN A 101 10.01 -36.88 -6.19
C ASN A 101 9.81 -36.84 -4.66
N GLU A 102 9.03 -35.90 -4.11
CA GLU A 102 8.76 -35.84 -2.66
C GLU A 102 7.27 -36.00 -2.34
N VAL A 103 6.98 -36.19 -1.06
CA VAL A 103 5.61 -36.27 -0.54
C VAL A 103 4.89 -34.96 -0.88
N PRO A 104 3.77 -35.00 -1.62
CA PRO A 104 2.98 -33.81 -1.90
C PRO A 104 2.64 -33.07 -0.61
N MET A 105 2.69 -31.74 -0.65
CA MET A 105 2.22 -30.90 0.45
C MET A 105 0.78 -31.29 0.84
N SER A 106 0.52 -31.42 2.15
CA SER A 106 -0.82 -31.75 2.60
C SER A 106 -1.81 -30.64 2.20
N PRO A 107 -3.06 -30.98 1.88
CA PRO A 107 -4.07 -29.98 1.52
C PRO A 107 -4.24 -28.88 2.58
N GLU A 108 -4.15 -29.24 3.85
CA GLU A 108 -4.27 -28.33 4.99
C GLU A 108 -3.12 -27.32 5.03
N VAL A 109 -1.89 -27.78 4.84
CA VAL A 109 -0.71 -26.89 4.78
C VAL A 109 -0.80 -25.95 3.57
N ARG A 110 -1.23 -26.47 2.42
CA ARG A 110 -1.41 -25.67 1.21
C ARG A 110 -2.44 -24.56 1.42
N GLN A 111 -3.58 -24.91 2.03
CA GLN A 111 -4.64 -23.95 2.33
C GLN A 111 -4.18 -22.85 3.30
N GLU A 112 -3.40 -23.21 4.32
CA GLU A 112 -2.81 -22.24 5.26
C GLU A 112 -1.86 -21.27 4.53
N LEU A 113 -0.97 -21.77 3.68
CA LEU A 113 -0.07 -20.92 2.90
C LEU A 113 -0.80 -20.00 1.92
N GLU A 114 -1.89 -20.49 1.28
CA GLU A 114 -2.74 -19.66 0.43
C GLU A 114 -3.44 -18.54 1.22
N ALA A 115 -3.95 -18.86 2.43
CA ALA A 115 -4.55 -17.86 3.30
C ALA A 115 -3.52 -16.79 3.73
N GLN A 116 -2.30 -17.20 4.06
CA GLN A 116 -1.19 -16.28 4.37
C GLN A 116 -0.83 -15.41 3.16
N MET A 117 -0.82 -15.98 1.95
CA MET A 117 -0.52 -15.23 0.74
C MET A 117 -1.56 -14.12 0.48
N GLU A 118 -2.84 -14.37 0.74
CA GLU A 118 -3.87 -13.33 0.65
C GLU A 118 -3.70 -12.25 1.72
N GLN A 119 -3.39 -12.62 2.96
CA GLN A 119 -3.09 -11.64 4.02
C GLN A 119 -1.90 -10.74 3.65
N VAL A 120 -0.81 -11.34 3.15
CA VAL A 120 0.37 -10.61 2.67
C VAL A 120 0.00 -9.65 1.54
N ARG A 121 -0.83 -10.10 0.59
CA ARG A 121 -1.32 -9.26 -0.51
C ARG A 121 -2.12 -8.06 -0.01
N ASP A 122 -2.95 -8.25 0.99
CA ASP A 122 -3.73 -7.15 1.58
C ASP A 122 -2.85 -6.13 2.30
N MET A 123 -1.83 -6.61 3.02
CA MET A 123 -0.81 -5.72 3.60
C MET A 123 -0.07 -4.92 2.52
N MET A 124 0.34 -5.55 1.41
CA MET A 124 0.98 -4.86 0.28
C MET A 124 0.09 -3.72 -0.27
N LYS A 125 -1.22 -3.98 -0.45
CA LYS A 125 -2.16 -2.96 -0.94
C LYS A 125 -2.25 -1.76 0.01
N ILE A 126 -2.26 -1.99 1.32
CA ILE A 126 -2.31 -0.92 2.33
C ILE A 126 -1.08 -0.02 2.20
N TYR A 127 0.12 -0.59 2.23
CA TYR A 127 1.36 0.19 2.19
C TYR A 127 1.54 0.93 0.87
N LEU A 128 1.22 0.27 -0.25
CA LEU A 128 1.24 0.90 -1.57
C LEU A 128 0.27 2.08 -1.65
N ARG A 129 -0.96 1.92 -1.15
CA ARG A 129 -1.95 3.01 -1.12
C ARG A 129 -1.47 4.18 -0.26
N THR A 130 -0.87 3.90 0.88
CA THR A 130 -0.33 4.93 1.77
C THR A 130 0.83 5.66 1.11
N GLU A 131 1.80 4.95 0.54
CA GLU A 131 2.89 5.51 -0.26
C GLU A 131 2.38 6.51 -1.31
N TYR A 132 1.37 6.12 -2.09
CA TYR A 132 0.77 7.01 -3.09
C TYR A 132 0.17 8.29 -2.50
N LYS A 133 -0.50 8.22 -1.35
CA LYS A 133 -1.06 9.40 -0.69
C LYS A 133 0.04 10.40 -0.32
N TYR A 134 1.14 9.91 0.25
CA TYR A 134 2.27 10.73 0.67
C TYR A 134 3.05 11.30 -0.52
N ALA A 135 3.28 10.51 -1.57
CA ALA A 135 3.89 10.99 -2.82
C ALA A 135 3.07 12.13 -3.45
N ARG A 136 1.74 11.95 -3.52
CA ARG A 136 0.83 12.99 -4.00
C ARG A 136 0.89 14.25 -3.16
N LYS A 137 0.95 14.14 -1.82
CA LYS A 137 1.10 15.29 -0.92
C LYS A 137 2.40 16.05 -1.18
N LEU A 138 3.50 15.32 -1.39
CA LEU A 138 4.82 15.86 -1.73
C LEU A 138 4.91 16.38 -3.17
N LYS A 139 3.90 16.13 -4.02
CA LYS A 139 3.95 16.33 -5.48
C LYS A 139 5.16 15.62 -6.10
N SER A 140 5.50 14.45 -5.59
CA SER A 140 6.59 13.60 -6.07
C SER A 140 6.05 12.32 -6.72
N THR A 141 6.94 11.61 -7.41
CA THR A 141 6.62 10.28 -7.95
C THR A 141 6.75 9.24 -6.84
N ALA A 142 5.75 8.38 -6.70
CA ALA A 142 5.81 7.27 -5.75
C ALA A 142 6.86 6.25 -6.21
N PRO A 143 7.68 5.70 -5.30
CA PRO A 143 8.63 4.62 -5.60
C PRO A 143 8.06 3.48 -6.45
N HIS A 144 6.81 3.09 -6.21
CA HIS A 144 6.15 1.98 -6.90
C HIS A 144 5.08 2.42 -7.91
N SER A 145 5.21 3.64 -8.45
CA SER A 145 4.26 4.25 -9.41
C SER A 145 3.96 3.45 -10.68
N GLY A 146 4.76 2.44 -11.02
CA GLY A 146 4.51 1.53 -12.15
C GLY A 146 3.83 0.20 -11.78
N LEU A 147 3.53 -0.03 -10.49
CA LEU A 147 2.86 -1.25 -10.03
C LEU A 147 1.35 -1.00 -9.97
N ASP A 148 0.66 -1.40 -11.04
CA ASP A 148 -0.80 -1.40 -11.10
C ASP A 148 -1.38 -2.58 -10.28
N PHE A 149 -1.35 -2.46 -8.96
CA PHE A 149 -2.32 -3.18 -8.14
C PHE A 149 -3.66 -2.51 -8.34
N LYS A 150 -4.38 -2.88 -9.41
CA LYS A 150 -5.67 -2.31 -9.86
C LYS A 150 -6.30 -1.47 -8.76
N GLN A 151 -5.91 -0.19 -8.79
CA GLN A 151 -6.40 0.79 -7.86
C GLN A 151 -7.90 0.81 -8.13
N ALA A 152 -8.73 0.52 -7.13
CA ALA A 152 -10.14 0.86 -7.22
C ALA A 152 -10.16 2.36 -7.48
N ARG A 153 -10.36 2.71 -8.75
CA ARG A 153 -10.28 4.06 -9.28
C ARG A 153 -11.30 4.88 -8.48
N PRO A 154 -10.88 5.88 -7.68
CA PRO A 154 -11.84 6.87 -7.22
C PRO A 154 -12.44 7.51 -8.48
N PRO A 155 -13.76 7.77 -8.52
CA PRO A 155 -14.39 8.37 -9.71
C PRO A 155 -13.61 9.62 -10.08
N SER A 156 -13.11 9.64 -11.31
CA SER A 156 -12.38 10.79 -11.83
C SER A 156 -13.37 11.94 -11.94
N THR A 157 -13.27 12.92 -11.06
CA THR A 157 -13.86 14.23 -11.29
C THR A 157 -13.07 14.85 -12.44
N ASP A 158 -13.72 14.99 -13.58
CA ASP A 158 -13.13 15.59 -14.78
C ASP A 158 -12.62 17.00 -14.43
N PHE A 159 -11.30 17.16 -14.48
CA PHE A 159 -10.67 18.46 -14.53
C PHE A 159 -11.00 19.08 -15.89
N VAL A 160 -12.03 19.94 -15.93
CA VAL A 160 -12.18 20.86 -17.06
C VAL A 160 -11.24 22.03 -16.81
N CYS A 161 -10.10 22.03 -17.52
CA CYS A 161 -9.30 23.23 -17.73
C CYS A 161 -10.17 24.27 -18.47
N ALA A 162 -10.26 25.47 -17.93
CA ALA A 162 -10.73 26.62 -18.70
C ALA A 162 -9.95 27.85 -18.26
N ASP A 163 -8.85 28.12 -18.96
CA ASP A 163 -8.31 29.46 -19.14
C ASP A 163 -7.98 29.64 -20.62
N VAL A 164 -8.86 30.26 -21.40
CA VAL A 164 -8.51 31.15 -22.53
C VAL A 164 -9.62 32.20 -22.70
N VAL A 165 -9.17 33.43 -22.84
CA VAL A 165 -9.87 34.72 -22.92
C VAL A 165 -10.42 35.03 -24.33
N ARG A 166 -11.51 35.82 -24.37
CA ARG A 166 -11.87 36.91 -25.33
C ARG A 166 -13.08 36.74 -26.29
N ASN A 167 -14.01 37.69 -26.13
CA ASN A 167 -14.96 38.36 -27.04
C ASN A 167 -15.25 37.78 -28.45
N GLU A 168 -16.53 37.66 -28.84
CA GLU A 168 -17.34 38.64 -29.60
C GLU A 168 -18.68 38.01 -30.09
N GLY A 169 -19.74 38.83 -30.13
CA GLY A 169 -20.73 38.83 -31.23
C GLY A 169 -21.66 37.63 -31.46
N GLN A 170 -22.84 37.67 -30.84
CA GLN A 170 -24.17 37.49 -31.45
C GLN A 170 -24.30 36.71 -32.79
N ALA A 171 -24.94 35.52 -32.73
CA ALA A 171 -26.09 35.10 -33.56
C ALA A 171 -26.59 33.70 -33.13
N ALA A 172 -27.91 33.54 -32.98
CA ALA A 172 -28.64 32.31 -32.61
C ALA A 172 -28.82 31.36 -33.84
N PRO A 173 -29.63 30.26 -33.84
CA PRO A 173 -30.49 29.67 -32.79
C PRO A 173 -30.55 28.10 -32.76
N HIS A 174 -31.44 27.59 -31.89
CA HIS A 174 -32.05 26.24 -31.82
C HIS A 174 -31.31 25.21 -30.94
N GLY A 175 -31.91 24.60 -29.91
CA GLY A 175 -33.26 24.67 -29.36
C GLY A 175 -33.39 23.74 -28.15
N GLY A 176 -34.43 23.95 -27.33
CA GLY A 176 -34.89 22.95 -26.34
C GLY A 176 -34.44 23.16 -24.90
N ALA A 177 -34.78 24.29 -24.27
CA ALA A 177 -34.74 24.42 -22.81
C ALA A 177 -36.06 23.92 -22.20
N ARG A 178 -36.00 22.84 -21.42
CA ARG A 178 -37.00 22.56 -20.37
C ARG A 178 -36.47 23.17 -19.09
N ASN A 179 -37.22 24.11 -18.53
CA ASN A 179 -36.98 24.66 -17.20
C ASN A 179 -37.20 23.56 -16.15
N ILE A 180 -36.19 23.29 -15.32
CA ILE A 180 -36.39 22.67 -14.00
C ILE A 180 -35.93 23.70 -12.98
N VAL A 181 -36.89 24.15 -12.19
CA VAL A 181 -36.73 24.97 -11.00
C VAL A 181 -35.93 24.15 -9.99
N LEU A 182 -34.72 24.60 -9.63
CA LEU A 182 -33.97 24.02 -8.53
C LEU A 182 -34.38 24.74 -7.25
N ASP A 183 -35.25 24.07 -6.49
CA ASP A 183 -35.57 24.40 -5.11
C ASP A 183 -34.35 24.06 -4.24
N LEU A 184 -33.72 25.10 -3.67
CA LEU A 184 -32.57 24.98 -2.78
C LEU A 184 -33.08 24.94 -1.34
N ASN A 185 -33.49 23.77 -0.87
CA ASN A 185 -33.70 23.51 0.56
C ASN A 185 -33.88 22.02 0.83
N GLU A 186 -32.81 21.24 0.89
CA GLU A 186 -32.76 20.07 1.78
C GLU A 186 -31.31 19.85 2.26
N SER A 187 -31.12 19.97 3.58
CA SER A 187 -29.92 19.55 4.30
C SER A 187 -29.74 18.03 4.20
N PRO A 188 -28.50 17.50 4.23
CA PRO A 188 -28.27 16.07 4.11
C PRO A 188 -28.75 15.31 5.37
N PRO A 189 -29.30 14.09 5.22
CA PRO A 189 -29.57 13.23 6.36
C PRO A 189 -28.25 12.74 6.95
N GLY A 190 -28.07 13.00 8.25
CA GLY A 190 -27.07 12.33 9.05
C GLY A 190 -27.40 10.86 9.18
N THR A 191 -26.40 10.02 8.93
CA THR A 191 -26.35 8.66 9.46
C THR A 191 -24.98 8.49 10.09
N ASP A 192 -24.99 8.67 11.41
CA ASP A 192 -24.02 8.07 12.31
C ASP A 192 -24.00 6.56 12.06
N ASP A 193 -22.86 6.03 11.62
CA ASP A 193 -22.55 4.60 11.78
C ASP A 193 -21.31 4.47 12.65
N PRO A 194 -21.47 4.29 13.98
CA PRO A 194 -20.38 4.07 14.90
C PRO A 194 -20.11 2.56 15.00
N ASN A 195 -19.57 1.93 13.96
CA ASN A 195 -19.10 0.55 14.11
C ASN A 195 -17.99 0.14 13.11
N ILE A 196 -16.89 0.89 13.12
CA ILE A 196 -15.58 0.30 12.82
C ILE A 196 -14.87 0.19 14.16
N GLY A 197 -15.12 -0.93 14.84
CA GLY A 197 -14.40 -1.29 16.07
C GLY A 197 -12.89 -1.35 15.82
N PRO A 198 -12.08 -1.10 16.86
CA PRO A 198 -10.63 -1.20 16.75
C PRO A 198 -10.25 -2.67 16.58
N TYR A 199 -9.38 -2.93 15.61
CA TYR A 199 -8.47 -4.06 15.50
C TYR A 199 -9.00 -5.45 15.88
N HIS A 200 -9.15 -6.31 14.86
CA HIS A 200 -8.81 -7.72 15.07
C HIS A 200 -7.34 -7.77 15.49
N GLU A 201 -7.13 -8.10 16.75
CA GLU A 201 -5.86 -8.51 17.33
C GLU A 201 -5.18 -9.53 16.39
N LEU A 202 -3.96 -9.24 15.97
CA LEU A 202 -3.03 -10.32 15.63
C LEU A 202 -2.85 -11.14 16.91
N PRO A 203 -2.83 -12.48 16.85
CA PRO A 203 -2.63 -13.29 18.05
C PRO A 203 -1.32 -12.86 18.73
N GLU A 204 -1.42 -12.39 19.98
CA GLU A 204 -0.27 -12.17 20.83
C GLU A 204 0.54 -13.48 20.87
N LEU A 205 1.77 -13.41 20.40
CA LEU A 205 2.75 -14.47 20.57
C LEU A 205 3.00 -14.63 22.07
N MET A 206 2.31 -15.60 22.65
CA MET A 206 2.52 -16.09 23.99
C MET A 206 3.97 -16.57 24.09
N VAL A 207 4.83 -15.73 24.68
CA VAL A 207 6.18 -16.10 25.09
C VAL A 207 6.04 -17.11 26.22
N MET A 208 6.14 -18.40 25.92
CA MET A 208 6.38 -19.41 26.95
C MET A 208 7.87 -19.48 27.25
N LYS A 209 8.20 -19.15 28.50
CA LYS A 209 9.47 -19.50 29.17
C LYS A 209 9.54 -20.99 29.46
#